data_AF-A0A2M8BNH9-F1
#
_entry.id   AF-A0A2M8BNH9-F1
#
_cell.length_a   1.000
_cell.length_b   1.000
_cell.length_c   1.000
_cell.angle_alpha   90.00
_cell.angle_beta   90.00
_cell.angle_gamma   90.00
#
_symmetry.space_group_name_H-M   'P 1'
#
loop_
_entity.id
_entity.type
_entity.pdbx_description
1 polymer ?
#
loop_
_entity_poly.entity_id
_entity_poly.type
_entity_poly.pdbx_seq_one_letter_code
_entity_poly.pdbx_strand_id
1 'polypeptide(L)' 'MADQDIPELKREQLGKGIRGKYLKHFMQGSNVVVLQPEIQKAFPTSEAVNKALASMLAFAHETQDLTGRKSRTPRKRIAA' A
#
# COMPACT_ATOMS: atom_id res chain seq x y z
N MET A 1 -0.09 13.98 -15.87
CA MET A 1 1.21 13.36 -16.21
C MET A 1 2.27 14.29 -15.68
N ALA A 2 2.92 13.95 -14.55
CA ALA A 2 4.14 14.65 -14.18
C ALA A 2 5.25 13.96 -14.97
N ASP A 3 5.79 14.64 -15.98
CA ASP A 3 7.09 14.28 -16.54
C ASP A 3 8.07 14.32 -15.37
N GLN A 4 8.45 13.14 -14.89
CA GLN A 4 9.51 13.03 -13.90
C GLN A 4 10.80 13.38 -14.65
N ASP A 5 11.40 14.52 -14.33
CA ASP A 5 12.72 14.93 -14.78
C ASP A 5 13.78 13.93 -14.27
N ILE A 6 13.82 12.74 -14.88
CA ILE A 6 14.84 11.74 -14.61
C ILE A 6 16.09 12.26 -15.33
N PRO A 7 17.16 12.65 -14.61
CA PRO A 7 18.35 13.18 -15.24
C PRO A 7 18.98 12.10 -16.13
N GLU A 8 19.17 12.42 -17.41
CA GLU A 8 19.91 11.58 -18.33
C GLU A 8 21.38 11.57 -17.93
N LEU A 9 21.86 10.44 -17.42
CA LEU A 9 23.24 10.25 -17.00
C LEU A 9 24.10 9.76 -18.17
N LYS A 10 25.15 10.51 -18.50
CA LYS A 10 26.20 10.07 -19.44
C LYS A 10 27.05 9.00 -18.79
N ARG A 11 27.69 8.14 -19.61
CA ARG A 11 28.54 7.05 -19.12
C ARG A 11 29.67 7.54 -18.21
N GLU A 12 30.23 8.72 -18.50
CA GLU A 12 31.27 9.32 -17.66
C GLU A 12 30.80 9.62 -16.23
N GLN A 13 29.49 9.83 -16.03
CA GLN A 13 28.89 10.17 -14.72
C GLN A 13 28.52 8.95 -13.89
N LEU A 14 28.43 7.75 -14.49
CA LEU A 14 28.02 6.51 -13.83
C LEU A 14 29.11 5.91 -12.92
N GLY A 15 30.36 6.35 -13.05
CA GLY A 15 31.49 5.85 -12.28
C GLY A 15 31.84 4.38 -12.56
N LYS A 16 32.66 3.77 -11.69
CA LYS A 16 33.02 2.34 -11.80
C LYS A 16 31.91 1.46 -11.20
N GLY A 17 31.40 0.51 -11.99
CA GLY A 17 30.40 -0.44 -11.52
C GLY A 17 30.96 -1.42 -10.48
N ILE A 18 30.28 -1.56 -9.34
CA ILE A 18 30.65 -2.51 -8.28
C ILE A 18 29.70 -3.71 -8.35
N ARG A 19 30.25 -4.90 -8.58
CA ARG A 19 29.46 -6.15 -8.62
C ARG A 19 28.81 -6.38 -7.25
N GLY A 20 27.49 -6.59 -7.25
CA GLY A 20 26.74 -6.90 -6.03
C GLY A 20 26.46 -5.73 -5.10
N LYS A 21 26.66 -4.47 -5.52
CA LYS A 21 26.40 -3.26 -4.71
C LYS A 21 25.05 -3.27 -3.97
N TYR A 22 24.00 -3.77 -4.62
CA TYR A 22 22.63 -3.83 -4.08
C TYR A 22 22.12 -5.26 -3.86
N LEU A 23 23.00 -6.28 -3.93
CA LEU A 23 22.59 -7.69 -3.84
C LEU A 23 21.87 -8.00 -2.53
N LYS A 24 22.37 -7.48 -1.40
CA LYS A 24 21.73 -7.68 -0.08
C LYS A 24 20.30 -7.15 -0.04
N HIS A 25 20.07 -5.95 -0.59
CA HIS A 25 18.73 -5.35 -0.65
C HIS A 25 17.80 -6.15 -1.56
N PHE A 26 18.30 -6.57 -2.72
CA PHE A 26 17.53 -7.41 -3.64
C PHE A 26 17.14 -8.76 -3.00
N MET A 27 18.05 -9.38 -2.24
CA MET A 27 17.78 -10.64 -1.54
C MET A 27 16.79 -10.51 -0.38
N GLN A 28 16.66 -9.31 0.23
CA GLN A 28 15.68 -9.06 1.28
C GLN A 28 14.24 -9.00 0.73
N GLY A 29 14.08 -8.82 -0.57
CA GLY A 29 12.80 -8.75 -1.25
C GLY A 29 12.79 -7.66 -2.31
N SER A 30 11.89 -7.81 -3.28
CA SER A 30 11.62 -6.78 -4.29
C SER A 30 10.43 -5.92 -3.88
N ASN A 31 10.49 -4.63 -4.21
CA ASN A 31 9.33 -3.73 -4.10
C ASN A 31 8.30 -3.97 -5.23
N VAL A 32 8.58 -4.88 -6.16
CA VAL A 32 7.71 -5.22 -7.29
C VAL A 32 6.98 -6.52 -6.98
N VAL A 33 5.66 -6.45 -6.95
CA VAL A 33 4.76 -7.60 -6.77
C VAL A 33 4.05 -7.87 -8.09
N VAL A 34 4.16 -9.10 -8.59
CA VAL A 34 3.45 -9.53 -9.81
C VAL A 34 2.06 -10.04 -9.41
N LEU A 35 1.03 -9.42 -9.98
CA LEU A 35 -0.35 -9.88 -9.78
C LEU A 35 -0.62 -11.15 -10.58
N GLN A 36 -1.54 -11.97 -10.07
CA GLN A 36 -2.06 -13.09 -10.85
C GLN A 36 -2.73 -12.57 -12.13
N PRO A 37 -2.69 -13.31 -13.26
CA PRO A 37 -3.21 -12.84 -14.54
C PRO A 37 -4.68 -12.41 -14.50
N GLU A 38 -5.50 -13.10 -13.71
CA GLU A 38 -6.91 -12.79 -13.55
C GLU A 38 -7.13 -11.45 -12.83
N ILE A 39 -6.37 -11.20 -11.77
CA ILE A 39 -6.40 -9.96 -11.00
C ILE A 39 -5.86 -8.81 -11.86
N GLN A 40 -4.80 -9.03 -12.62
CA GLN A 40 -4.24 -8.02 -13.52
C GLN A 40 -5.23 -7.60 -14.62
N LYS A 41 -6.02 -8.54 -15.15
CA LYS A 41 -7.10 -8.22 -16.11
C LYS A 41 -8.17 -7.33 -15.49
N ALA A 42 -8.51 -7.57 -14.23
CA ALA A 42 -9.48 -6.76 -13.50
C ALA A 42 -8.92 -5.40 -13.07
N PHE A 43 -7.62 -5.32 -12.76
CA PHE A 43 -6.92 -4.12 -12.31
C PHE A 43 -5.67 -3.84 -13.18
N PRO A 44 -5.84 -3.20 -14.35
CA PRO A 44 -4.73 -2.98 -15.27
C PRO A 44 -3.68 -1.97 -14.79
N THR A 45 -4.01 -1.12 -13.80
CA THR A 45 -3.14 -0.05 -13.31
C THR A 45 -2.90 -0.17 -11.80
N SER A 46 -1.73 0.29 -11.36
CA SER A 46 -1.39 0.36 -9.93
C SER A 46 -2.34 1.28 -9.15
N GLU A 47 -2.82 2.36 -9.78
CA GLU A 47 -3.83 3.26 -9.19
C GLU A 47 -5.14 2.52 -8.88
N ALA A 48 -5.61 1.67 -9.80
CA ALA A 48 -6.85 0.90 -9.61
C ALA A 48 -6.73 -0.09 -8.44
N VAL A 49 -5.59 -0.77 -8.32
CA VAL A 49 -5.30 -1.68 -7.19
C VAL A 49 -5.29 -0.91 -5.87
N ASN A 50 -4.55 0.20 -5.81
CA ASN A 50 -4.40 0.98 -4.58
C ASN A 50 -5.74 1.57 -4.12
N LYS A 51 -6.57 2.04 -5.06
CA LYS A 51 -7.91 2.54 -4.77
C LYS A 51 -8.81 1.44 -4.21
N ALA A 52 -8.76 0.23 -4.78
CA ALA A 52 -9.52 -0.91 -4.27
C ALA A 52 -9.10 -1.28 -2.85
N LEU A 53 -7.79 -1.38 -2.58
CA LEU A 53 -7.25 -1.66 -1.25
C LEU A 53 -7.63 -0.57 -0.23
N ALA A 54 -7.56 0.70 -0.63
CA ALA A 54 -7.97 1.81 0.23
C ALA A 54 -9.47 1.74 0.59
N SER A 55 -10.33 1.40 -0.37
CA SER A 55 -11.76 1.23 -0.10
C SER A 55 -12.05 0.05 0.83
N MET A 56 -11.30 -1.06 0.69
CA MET A 56 -11.41 -2.22 1.58
C MET A 56 -10.98 -1.89 3.01
N LEU A 57 -9.92 -1.08 3.18
CA LEU A 57 -9.51 -0.59 4.49
C LEU A 57 -10.58 0.28 5.13
N ALA A 58 -11.15 1.24 4.39
CA ALA A 58 -12.22 2.10 4.88
C ALA A 58 -13.44 1.27 5.34
N PHE A 59 -13.86 0.30 4.53
CA PHE A 59 -14.94 -0.62 4.88
C PHE A 59 -14.62 -1.43 6.16
N ALA A 60 -13.40 -1.98 6.26
CA ALA A 60 -12.99 -2.72 7.45
C ALA A 60 -13.06 -1.87 8.72
N HIS A 61 -12.60 -0.61 8.66
CA HIS A 61 -12.68 0.32 9.79
C HIS A 61 -14.13 0.61 10.21
N GLU A 62 -15.03 0.89 9.25
CA GLU A 62 -16.45 1.11 9.56
C GLU A 62 -17.09 -0.09 10.26
N THR A 63 -16.79 -1.31 9.81
CA THR A 63 -17.32 -2.53 10.44
C THR A 63 -16.78 -2.78 11.85
N GLN A 64 -15.52 -2.41 12.11
CA GLN A 64 -14.91 -2.49 13.45
C GLN A 64 -15.59 -1.51 14.42
N ASP A 65 -15.87 -0.29 14.00
CA ASP A 65 -16.54 0.71 14.84
C ASP A 65 -17.97 0.31 15.20
N LEU A 66 -18.69 -0.33 14.27
CA LEU A 66 -20.04 -0.83 14.49
C LEU A 66 -20.08 -1.99 15.50
N THR A 67 -19.03 -2.82 15.54
CA THR A 67 -18.95 -3.99 16.42
C THR A 67 -18.34 -3.65 17.79
N GLY A 68 -17.55 -2.58 17.91
CA GLY A 68 -16.92 -2.14 19.16
C GLY A 68 -17.85 -1.36 20.12
N ARG A 69 -18.96 -0.79 19.65
CA ARG A 69 -19.77 0.16 20.44
C ARG A 69 -21.02 -0.45 21.07
N LYS A 70 -20.87 -1.38 22.01
CA LYS A 70 -21.92 -1.73 23.00
C LYS A 70 -21.37 -2.09 24.39
N SER A 71 -20.74 -1.14 25.07
CA SER A 71 -20.85 -1.09 26.54
C SER A 71 -21.84 0.01 26.90
N ARG A 72 -23.13 -0.34 26.94
CA ARG A 72 -24.17 0.50 27.52
C ARG A 72 -23.85 0.68 29.01
N THR A 73 -23.38 1.86 29.40
CA THR A 73 -23.36 2.24 30.81
C THR A 73 -24.80 2.22 31.34
N PRO A 74 -25.09 1.50 32.44
CA PRO A 74 -26.44 1.47 32.98
C PRO A 74 -26.78 2.86 33.51
N ARG A 75 -27.82 3.49 32.94
CA ARG A 75 -28.39 4.74 33.47
C ARG A 75 -28.86 4.48 34.89
N LYS A 76 -28.20 5.10 35.88
CA LYS A 76 -28.59 5.11 37.29
C LYS A 76 -30.00 5.73 37.38
N ARG A 77 -31.03 4.91 37.61
CA ARG A 77 -32.38 5.41 37.94
C ARG A 77 -32.32 5.88 39.38
N ILE A 78 -32.46 7.19 39.59
CA ILE A 78 -32.73 7.75 40.91
C ILE A 78 -34.21 7.51 41.16
N ALA A 79 -34.53 6.70 42.18
CA ALA A 79 -35.89 6.47 42.65
C ALA A 79 -36.34 7.63 43.55
N ALA A 80 -37.64 7.89 43.51
CA ALA A 80 -38.35 8.93 44.25
C ALA A 80 -38.41 8.66 45.76
#